data_AF-G9WF82-F1
#
_entry.id   AF-G9WF82-F1
#
_cell.length_a   1.000
_cell.length_b   1.000
_cell.length_c   1.000
_cell.angle_alpha   90.00
_cell.angle_beta   90.00
_cell.angle_gamma   90.00
#
_symmetry.space_group_name_H-M   'P 1'
#
loop_
_entity.id
_entity.type
_entity.pdbx_description
1 polymer ?
#
loop_
_entity_poly.entity_id
_entity_poly.type
_entity_poly.pdbx_seq_one_letter_code
_entity_poly.pdbx_strand_id
1 'polypeptide(L)'
;MKKSSYITLLLSTLGFLFLGLGMSMSLLPTWHLFQTGIVLGIIGLIILFITWLVYRRMTNKPRLNLNKRTIGISCLTFLGVMVFGLGMNLTMVYHQEILGIVIGTIGIFLLLALIPVTVGLKK
;
A
#
# COMPACT_ATOMS: atom_id res chain seq x y z
N MET A 1 5.41 18.06 18.56
CA MET A 1 4.56 17.68 17.40
C MET A 1 3.11 18.01 17.70
N LYS A 2 2.34 18.56 16.75
CA LYS A 2 0.89 18.78 16.96
C LYS A 2 0.20 17.42 17.18
N LYS A 3 -0.64 17.30 18.21
CA LYS A 3 -1.36 16.05 18.59
C LYS A 3 -2.06 15.38 17.39
N SER A 4 -2.56 16.20 16.46
CA SER A 4 -3.20 15.78 15.22
C SER A 4 -2.29 14.93 14.30
N SER A 5 -1.00 15.28 14.14
CA SER A 5 -0.06 14.50 13.31
C SER A 5 0.23 13.12 13.89
N TYR A 6 0.27 13.00 15.22
CA TYR A 6 0.52 11.72 15.88
C TYR A 6 -0.64 10.74 15.68
N ILE A 7 -1.88 11.25 15.76
CA ILE A 7 -3.09 10.47 15.50
C ILE A 7 -3.14 10.02 14.03
N THR A 8 -2.82 10.89 13.06
CA THR A 8 -2.80 10.48 11.65
C THR A 8 -1.74 9.42 11.38
N LEU A 9 -0.56 9.54 11.99
CA LEU A 9 0.52 8.55 11.85
C LEU A 9 0.05 7.18 12.39
N LEU A 10 -0.47 7.14 13.62
CA LEU A 10 -0.99 5.91 14.23
C LEU A 10 -2.10 5.28 13.40
N LEU A 11 -3.08 6.07 12.95
CA LEU A 11 -4.21 5.57 12.16
C LEU A 11 -3.76 5.04 10.79
N SER A 12 -2.76 5.69 10.18
CA SER A 12 -2.16 5.24 8.91
C SER A 12 -1.39 3.94 9.08
N THR A 13 -0.58 3.82 10.14
CA THR A 13 0.20 2.61 10.43
C THR A 13 -0.71 1.43 10.76
N LEU A 14 -1.75 1.65 11.58
CA LEU A 14 -2.75 0.61 11.88
C LEU A 14 -3.53 0.20 10.63
N GLY A 15 -3.93 1.15 9.78
CA GLY A 15 -4.61 0.86 8.51
C GLY A 15 -3.73 0.01 7.57
N PHE A 16 -2.45 0.35 7.43
CA PHE A 16 -1.51 -0.46 6.65
C PHE A 16 -1.28 -1.85 7.25
N LEU A 17 -1.21 -1.97 8.57
CA LEU A 17 -1.07 -3.26 9.24
C LEU A 17 -2.26 -4.17 8.96
N PHE A 18 -3.48 -3.65 9.10
CA PHE A 18 -4.72 -4.38 8.80
C PHE A 18 -4.83 -4.75 7.31
N LEU A 19 -4.44 -3.84 6.41
CA LEU A 19 -4.41 -4.09 4.97
C LEU A 19 -3.39 -5.18 4.60
N GLY A 20 -2.20 -5.15 5.21
CA GLY A 20 -1.16 -6.17 5.02
C GLY A 20 -1.62 -7.54 5.51
N LEU A 21 -2.19 -7.61 6.71
CA LEU A 21 -2.78 -8.85 7.24
C LEU A 21 -3.91 -9.39 6.34
N GLY A 22 -4.76 -8.50 5.81
CA GLY A 22 -5.82 -8.87 4.87
C GLY A 22 -5.29 -9.50 3.58
N MET A 23 -4.26 -8.92 2.96
CA MET A 23 -3.64 -9.49 1.75
C MET A 23 -2.96 -10.83 2.00
N SER A 24 -2.26 -10.98 3.13
CA SER A 24 -1.59 -12.23 3.50
C SER A 24 -2.60 -13.35 3.76
N MET A 25 -3.66 -13.06 4.52
CA MET A 25 -4.71 -14.05 4.85
C MET A 25 -5.58 -14.41 3.65
N SER A 26 -5.79 -13.51 2.70
CA SER A 26 -6.60 -13.76 1.50
C SER A 26 -5.96 -14.74 0.53
N LEU A 27 -4.68 -15.11 0.67
CA LEU A 27 -4.04 -16.02 -0.30
C LEU A 27 -3.77 -17.41 0.27
N LEU A 28 -3.99 -17.64 1.57
CA LEU A 28 -3.92 -18.96 2.20
C LEU A 28 -5.21 -19.75 1.87
N PRO A 29 -5.18 -20.73 0.96
CA PRO A 29 -6.37 -21.47 0.54
C PRO A 29 -6.79 -22.55 1.56
N THR A 30 -5.95 -22.83 2.55
CA THR A 30 -6.07 -23.98 3.46
C THR A 30 -7.07 -23.80 4.59
N TRP A 31 -7.53 -22.59 4.89
CA TRP A 31 -8.30 -22.32 6.12
C TRP A 31 -9.74 -21.82 5.91
N HIS A 32 -10.28 -21.78 4.68
CA HIS A 32 -11.58 -21.12 4.43
C HIS A 32 -11.59 -19.62 4.86
N LEU A 33 -10.42 -19.05 5.15
CA LEU A 33 -10.23 -17.66 5.58
C LEU A 33 -10.12 -16.67 4.41
N PHE A 34 -10.23 -17.12 3.17
CA PHE A 34 -10.17 -16.27 1.98
C PHE A 34 -11.23 -15.16 2.03
N GLN A 35 -12.46 -15.50 2.42
CA GLN A 35 -13.55 -14.54 2.64
C GLN A 35 -13.21 -13.57 3.78
N THR A 36 -12.68 -14.08 4.90
CA THR A 36 -12.29 -13.27 6.06
C THR A 36 -11.12 -12.33 5.74
N GLY A 37 -10.15 -12.77 4.93
CA GLY A 37 -9.00 -11.99 4.48
C GLY A 37 -9.41 -10.85 3.55
N ILE A 38 -10.33 -11.11 2.62
CA ILE A 38 -10.93 -10.06 1.78
C ILE A 38 -11.66 -9.03 2.65
N VAL A 39 -12.47 -9.47 3.62
CA VAL A 39 -13.20 -8.58 4.52
C VAL A 39 -12.23 -7.73 5.35
N LEU A 40 -11.18 -8.33 5.92
CA LEU A 40 -10.12 -7.61 6.65
C LEU A 40 -9.35 -6.61 5.76
N GLY A 41 -9.05 -7.01 4.52
CA GLY A 41 -8.40 -6.13 3.54
C GLY A 41 -9.27 -4.93 3.19
N ILE A 42 -10.57 -5.13 2.96
CA ILE A 42 -11.54 -4.06 2.71
C ILE A 42 -11.63 -3.13 3.93
N ILE A 43 -11.69 -3.67 5.14
CA ILE A 43 -11.68 -2.87 6.38
C ILE A 43 -10.39 -2.03 6.48
N GLY A 44 -9.23 -2.61 6.19
CA GLY A 44 -7.96 -1.88 6.16
C GLY A 44 -7.95 -0.74 5.14
N LEU A 45 -8.52 -0.98 3.95
CA LEU A 45 -8.67 0.02 2.88
C LEU A 45 -9.61 1.16 3.30
N ILE A 46 -10.73 0.84 3.95
CA ILE A 46 -11.67 1.82 4.50
C ILE A 46 -10.99 2.68 5.58
N ILE A 47 -10.21 2.07 6.49
CA ILE A 47 -9.47 2.80 7.53
C ILE A 47 -8.44 3.75 6.90
N LEU A 48 -7.71 3.31 5.88
CA LEU A 48 -6.78 4.14 5.11
C LEU A 48 -7.50 5.32 4.42
N PHE A 49 -8.68 5.06 3.84
CA PHE A 49 -9.49 6.10 3.20
C PHE A 49 -10.01 7.15 4.19
N ILE A 50 -10.50 6.71 5.36
CA ILE A 50 -10.92 7.59 6.46
C ILE A 50 -9.72 8.41 6.94
N THR A 51 -8.56 7.79 7.11
CA THR A 51 -7.34 8.49 7.53
C THR A 51 -6.93 9.56 6.54
N TRP A 52 -7.03 9.30 5.23
CA TRP A 52 -6.79 10.28 4.18
C TRP A 52 -7.80 11.45 4.24
N LEU A 53 -9.08 11.16 4.46
CA LEU A 53 -10.12 12.18 4.65
C LEU A 53 -9.86 13.06 5.88
N VAL A 54 -9.52 12.46 7.03
CA VAL A 54 -9.20 13.16 8.28
C VAL A 54 -7.96 14.04 8.08
N TYR A 55 -6.93 13.53 7.42
CA TYR A 55 -5.74 14.32 7.07
C TYR A 55 -6.11 15.53 6.22
N ARG A 56 -6.97 15.35 5.22
CA ARG A 56 -7.43 16.43 4.32
C ARG A 56 -8.23 17.49 5.07
N ARG A 57 -9.09 17.08 6.02
CA ARG A 57 -9.88 17.96 6.88
C ARG A 57 -9.01 18.72 7.89
N MET A 58 -8.04 18.07 8.51
CA MET A 58 -7.15 18.67 9.52
C MET A 58 -6.15 19.65 8.91
N THR A 59 -5.74 19.42 7.66
CA THR A 59 -4.68 20.24 7.07
C THR A 59 -5.19 21.60 6.61
N ASN A 60 -6.50 21.78 6.37
CA ASN A 60 -7.17 23.06 6.01
C ASN A 60 -6.35 23.94 5.04
N LYS A 61 -5.52 23.30 4.20
CA LYS A 61 -4.55 23.99 3.35
C LYS A 61 -5.27 24.39 2.07
N PRO A 62 -4.99 25.60 1.56
CA PRO A 62 -5.53 26.07 0.29
C PRO A 62 -5.22 25.03 -0.79
N ARG A 63 -6.18 24.91 -1.71
CA ARG A 63 -6.22 24.03 -2.89
C ARG A 63 -4.89 23.31 -3.07
N LEU A 64 -4.88 22.07 -2.60
CA LEU A 64 -4.13 20.97 -3.19
C LEU A 64 -3.78 21.32 -4.64
N ASN A 65 -2.59 21.88 -4.87
CA ASN A 65 -1.91 21.73 -6.15
C ASN A 65 -1.58 20.24 -6.18
N LEU A 66 -2.61 19.43 -6.44
CA LEU A 66 -2.54 18.03 -6.81
C LEU A 66 -1.78 18.05 -8.12
N ASN A 67 -0.47 18.22 -7.99
CA ASN A 67 0.43 18.08 -9.09
C ASN A 67 0.17 16.67 -9.60
N LYS A 68 -0.10 16.52 -10.90
CA LYS A 68 -0.33 15.22 -11.52
C LYS A 68 0.79 14.23 -11.14
N ARG A 69 1.99 14.77 -10.89
CA ARG A 69 3.15 14.08 -10.31
C ARG A 69 2.88 13.42 -8.96
N THR A 70 2.30 14.10 -7.99
CA THR A 70 2.06 13.54 -6.64
C THR A 70 1.02 12.42 -6.67
N ILE A 71 -0.07 12.59 -7.42
CA ILE A 71 -1.06 11.53 -7.61
C ILE A 71 -0.43 10.33 -8.32
N GLY A 72 0.37 10.59 -9.38
CA GLY A 72 1.09 9.55 -10.11
C GLY A 72 2.03 8.76 -9.23
N ILE A 73 2.80 9.43 -8.36
CA ILE A 73 3.68 8.79 -7.39
C ILE A 73 2.89 7.90 -6.44
N SER A 74 1.83 8.41 -5.80
CA SER A 74 1.05 7.62 -4.85
C SER A 74 0.41 6.39 -5.50
N CYS A 75 -0.09 6.52 -6.73
CA CYS A 75 -0.65 5.40 -7.49
C CYS A 75 0.43 4.35 -7.83
N LEU A 76 1.61 4.82 -8.27
CA LEU A 76 2.75 3.94 -8.59
C LEU A 76 3.27 3.21 -7.35
N THR A 77 3.34 3.88 -6.19
CA THR A 77 3.71 3.23 -4.93
C THR A 77 2.70 2.15 -4.54
N PHE A 78 1.41 2.46 -4.61
CA PHE A 78 0.36 1.51 -4.26
C PHE A 78 0.42 0.26 -5.16
N LEU A 79 0.56 0.46 -6.47
CA LEU A 79 0.73 -0.62 -7.44
C LEU A 79 2.01 -1.44 -7.19
N GLY A 80 3.15 -0.77 -6.96
CA GLY A 80 4.43 -1.45 -6.72
C GLY A 80 4.42 -2.32 -5.46
N VAL A 81 3.84 -1.82 -4.37
CA VAL A 81 3.69 -2.58 -3.12
C VAL A 81 2.74 -3.76 -3.32
N MET A 82 1.63 -3.60 -4.05
CA MET A 82 0.72 -4.71 -4.35
C MET A 82 1.38 -5.80 -5.19
N VAL A 83 2.08 -5.44 -6.28
CA VAL A 83 2.77 -6.39 -7.15
C VAL A 83 3.86 -7.14 -6.39
N PHE A 84 4.65 -6.43 -5.57
CA PHE A 84 5.66 -7.04 -4.71
C PHE A 84 5.04 -8.01 -3.70
N GLY A 85 3.96 -7.60 -3.02
CA GLY A 85 3.24 -8.45 -2.06
C GLY A 85 2.65 -9.71 -2.68
N LEU A 86 2.10 -9.62 -3.89
CA LEU A 86 1.60 -10.79 -4.64
C LEU A 86 2.75 -11.74 -5.03
N GLY A 87 3.89 -11.20 -5.47
CA GLY A 87 5.07 -12.00 -5.81
C GLY A 87 5.58 -12.83 -4.63
N MET A 88 5.68 -12.22 -3.43
CA MET A 88 6.08 -12.92 -2.21
C MET A 88 5.11 -14.02 -1.77
N ASN A 89 3.82 -13.83 -2.04
CA ASN A 89 2.80 -14.77 -1.64
C ASN A 89 2.71 -15.97 -2.60
N LEU A 90 2.94 -15.73 -3.89
CA LEU A 90 3.03 -16.77 -4.93
C LEU A 90 4.20 -17.74 -4.71
N THR A 91 5.35 -17.27 -4.23
CA THR A 91 6.46 -18.16 -3.87
C THR A 91 6.11 -19.01 -2.65
N MET A 92 5.68 -18.38 -1.56
CA MET A 92 5.48 -19.05 -0.27
C MET A 92 4.27 -19.99 -0.22
N VAL A 93 3.16 -19.66 -0.90
CA VAL A 93 1.88 -20.38 -0.72
C VAL A 93 1.52 -21.28 -1.89
N TYR A 94 1.86 -20.86 -3.11
CA TYR A 94 1.49 -21.59 -4.32
C TYR A 94 2.61 -22.47 -4.88
N HIS A 95 3.80 -22.49 -4.24
CA HIS A 95 5.01 -23.18 -4.72
C HIS A 95 5.39 -22.82 -6.17
N GLN A 96 4.89 -21.70 -6.69
CA GLN A 96 5.18 -21.18 -8.02
C GLN A 96 6.38 -20.24 -7.92
N GLU A 97 7.51 -20.79 -7.52
CA GLU A 97 8.74 -20.05 -7.21
C GLU A 97 9.18 -19.16 -8.38
N ILE A 98 9.11 -19.67 -9.60
CA ILE A 98 9.53 -18.96 -10.81
C ILE A 98 8.63 -17.74 -11.05
N LEU A 99 7.30 -17.91 -11.01
CA LEU A 99 6.35 -16.83 -11.24
C LEU A 99 6.42 -15.78 -10.12
N GLY A 100 6.52 -16.21 -8.87
CA GLY A 100 6.63 -15.32 -7.72
C GLY A 100 7.91 -14.48 -7.74
N ILE A 101 9.05 -15.06 -8.14
CA ILE A 101 10.32 -14.32 -8.31
C ILE A 101 10.21 -13.29 -9.44
N VAL A 102 9.63 -13.64 -10.59
CA VAL A 102 9.47 -12.70 -11.71
C VAL A 102 8.59 -11.51 -11.30
N ILE A 103 7.43 -11.78 -10.69
CA ILE A 103 6.48 -10.75 -10.25
C ILE A 103 7.08 -9.90 -9.12
N GLY A 104 7.75 -10.55 -8.15
CA GLY A 104 8.45 -9.85 -7.06
C GLY A 104 9.55 -8.93 -7.58
N THR A 105 10.33 -9.40 -8.57
CA THR A 105 11.38 -8.61 -9.22
C THR A 105 10.80 -7.38 -9.93
N ILE A 106 9.70 -7.54 -10.66
CA ILE A 106 8.98 -6.42 -11.29
C ILE A 106 8.50 -5.42 -10.22
N GLY A 107 7.97 -5.91 -9.10
CA GLY A 107 7.55 -5.07 -7.97
C GLY A 107 8.70 -4.24 -7.39
N ILE A 108 9.88 -4.86 -7.19
CA ILE A 108 11.09 -4.17 -6.71
C ILE A 108 11.53 -3.09 -7.70
N PHE A 109 11.56 -3.39 -9.01
CA PHE A 109 11.91 -2.39 -10.03
C PHE A 109 10.93 -1.21 -10.04
N LEU A 110 9.62 -1.46 -9.85
CA LEU A 110 8.61 -0.40 -9.76
C LEU A 110 8.83 0.49 -8.53
N LEU A 111 9.19 -0.11 -7.40
CA LEU A 111 9.52 0.59 -6.15
C LEU A 111 10.82 1.40 -6.27
N LEU A 112 11.85 0.85 -6.91
CA LEU A 112 13.10 1.55 -7.18
C LEU A 112 12.91 2.73 -8.13
N ALA A 113 12.06 2.59 -9.16
CA ALA A 113 11.70 3.67 -10.07
C ALA A 113 10.98 4.83 -9.36
N LEU A 114 10.46 4.63 -8.15
CA LEU A 114 9.86 5.67 -7.35
C LEU A 114 10.89 6.68 -6.80
N ILE A 115 12.12 6.23 -6.53
CA ILE A 115 13.22 7.07 -6.01
C ILE A 115 13.55 8.22 -6.98
N PRO A 116 13.87 7.99 -8.27
CA PRO A 116 14.16 9.08 -9.20
C PRO A 116 12.94 9.99 -9.46
N VAL A 117 11.71 9.43 -9.40
CA VAL A 117 10.47 10.19 -9.62
C VAL A 117 10.13 11.11 -8.44
N THR A 118 10.43 10.69 -7.21
CA THR A 118 10.14 11.46 -5.98
C THR A 118 11.23 12.47 -5.63
N VAL A 119 12.51 12.06 -5.67
CA VAL A 119 13.64 12.94 -5.35
C VAL A 119 13.87 13.95 -6.47
N GLY A 120 13.44 13.61 -7.70
CA GLY A 120 13.78 14.36 -8.90
C GLY A 120 15.25 14.09 -9.22
N LEU A 121 15.51 13.48 -10.36
CA LEU A 121 16.85 13.44 -10.92
C LEU A 121 17.31 14.89 -11.14
N LYS A 122 18.04 15.45 -10.17
CA LYS A 122 18.92 16.57 -10.44
C LYS A 122 19.93 16.03 -11.44
N LYS A 123 19.82 16.53 -12.68
CA LYS A 123 20.86 16.35 -13.70
C LYS A 123 22.22 16.75 -13.13
#